data_AF-A0A7K8R2K5-F1
#
_entry.id   AF-A0A7K8R2K5-F1
#
_cell.length_a   1.000
_cell.length_b   1.000
_cell.length_c   1.000
_cell.angle_alpha   90.00
_cell.angle_beta   90.00
_cell.angle_gamma   90.00
#
_symmetry.space_group_name_H-M   'P 1'
#
loop_
_entity.id
_entity.type
_entity.pdbx_description
1 polymer ?
#
loop_
_entity_poly.entity_id
_entity_poly.type
_entity_poly.pdbx_seq_one_letter_code
_entity_poly.pdbx_strand_id
1 'polypeptide(L)'
;MVADPDNPLVLDILTGSSTSYSFFPDKPITQYPHAVGRNTLLIAGLQARNNARVVFSGSLDFFSDAFFNSAVQKAAPGSKRYSQTGNYELAVALSRWVFKEEGLPVSPQCHPVPSSGGKYSVQFKLPDVYGVFQFKVDYNRLGYTHLYSSTQVSVRPLQHTQYERFIPSAYPYYAGAFSMMLGLFMFSIVFLHMKEKEKSD
;
A
#
# COMPACT_ATOMS: atom_id res chain seq x y z
N MET A 1 -3.15 31.60 -2.58
CA MET A 1 -3.10 30.71 -3.77
C MET A 1 -4.31 29.78 -3.72
N VAL A 2 -4.63 29.08 -4.81
CA VAL A 2 -5.67 28.04 -4.83
C VAL A 2 -5.06 26.81 -5.48
N ALA A 3 -5.24 25.64 -4.88
CA ALA A 3 -4.85 24.38 -5.49
C ALA A 3 -6.02 23.77 -6.28
N ASP A 4 -5.68 22.95 -7.27
CA ASP A 4 -6.64 22.13 -7.97
C ASP A 4 -7.12 20.99 -7.04
N PRO A 5 -8.43 20.91 -6.72
CA PRO A 5 -8.96 19.87 -5.83
C PRO A 5 -8.78 18.44 -6.37
N ASP A 6 -8.61 18.28 -7.68
CA ASP A 6 -8.46 16.97 -8.31
C ASP A 6 -7.02 16.44 -8.24
N ASN A 7 -6.06 17.24 -7.76
CA ASN A 7 -4.66 16.84 -7.68
C ASN A 7 -4.32 16.14 -6.35
N PRO A 8 -4.12 14.80 -6.32
CA PRO A 8 -3.86 14.06 -5.09
C PRO A 8 -2.43 14.25 -4.55
N LEU A 9 -1.55 14.94 -5.28
CA LEU A 9 -0.14 15.14 -4.92
C LEU A 9 0.10 16.44 -4.14
N VAL A 10 -0.89 17.33 -4.11
CA VAL A 10 -0.83 18.60 -3.38
C VAL A 10 -1.27 18.37 -1.94
N LEU A 11 -0.54 18.99 -1.02
CA LEU A 11 -0.82 19.00 0.39
C LEU A 11 -1.10 20.43 0.83
N ASP A 12 -2.27 20.65 1.41
CA ASP A 12 -2.63 21.94 2.00
C ASP A 12 -2.06 22.02 3.42
N ILE A 13 -0.93 22.72 3.59
CA ILE A 13 -0.26 22.82 4.89
C ILE A 13 -0.93 23.87 5.76
N LEU A 14 -1.15 25.07 5.21
CA LEU A 14 -1.78 26.18 5.91
C LEU A 14 -2.81 26.88 5.03
N THR A 15 -4.07 26.84 5.47
CA THR A 15 -5.21 27.53 4.85
C THR A 15 -5.53 28.83 5.57
N GLY A 16 -6.05 29.82 4.85
CA GLY A 16 -6.60 31.05 5.40
C GLY A 16 -7.84 30.83 6.28
N SER A 17 -8.23 31.86 7.02
CA SER A 17 -9.47 31.84 7.83
C SER A 17 -10.71 31.85 6.93
N SER A 18 -11.86 31.44 7.48
CA SER A 18 -13.16 31.47 6.77
C SER A 18 -13.57 32.86 6.29
N THR A 19 -13.02 33.91 6.91
CA THR A 19 -13.27 35.33 6.57
C THR A 19 -12.22 35.93 5.64
N SER A 20 -11.17 35.18 5.28
CA SER A 20 -10.11 35.67 4.40
C SER A 20 -10.53 35.66 2.94
N TYR A 21 -10.06 36.62 2.16
CA TYR A 21 -10.20 36.63 0.70
C TYR A 21 -8.96 37.31 0.10
N SER A 22 -8.64 36.98 -1.14
CA SER A 22 -7.51 37.56 -1.87
C SER A 22 -8.01 38.45 -3.00
N PHE A 23 -7.83 39.77 -2.85
CA PHE A 23 -8.16 40.78 -3.85
C PHE A 23 -7.20 41.98 -3.71
N PHE A 24 -7.20 42.88 -4.69
CA PHE A 24 -6.42 44.11 -4.62
C PHE A 24 -6.96 45.04 -3.52
N PRO A 25 -6.14 45.50 -2.56
CA PRO A 25 -6.63 46.25 -1.40
C PRO A 25 -7.20 47.64 -1.75
N ASP A 26 -6.65 48.29 -2.79
CA ASP A 26 -7.02 49.66 -3.15
C ASP A 26 -8.22 49.75 -4.11
N LYS A 27 -8.70 48.62 -4.63
CA LYS A 27 -9.77 48.58 -5.65
C LYS A 27 -11.06 48.01 -5.07
N PRO A 28 -12.24 48.57 -5.43
CA PRO A 28 -13.51 48.00 -5.04
C PRO A 28 -13.72 46.63 -5.73
N ILE A 29 -14.40 45.72 -5.02
CA ILE A 29 -14.68 44.37 -5.51
C ILE A 29 -15.82 44.44 -6.52
N THR A 30 -15.51 44.21 -7.80
CA THR A 30 -16.50 44.15 -8.89
C THR A 30 -16.77 42.71 -9.34
N GLN A 31 -15.78 41.83 -9.20
CA GLN A 31 -15.82 40.42 -9.62
C GLN A 31 -15.56 39.49 -8.44
N TYR A 32 -15.96 38.23 -8.58
CA TYR A 32 -15.68 37.24 -7.55
C TYR A 32 -14.16 37.04 -7.41
N PRO A 33 -13.60 37.14 -6.19
CA PRO A 33 -12.17 36.98 -5.98
C PRO A 33 -11.72 35.55 -6.28
N HIS A 34 -10.48 35.39 -6.76
CA HIS A 34 -9.95 34.08 -7.14
C HIS A 34 -9.76 33.13 -5.95
N ALA A 35 -9.48 33.64 -4.75
CA ALA A 35 -9.35 32.85 -3.53
C ALA A 35 -10.22 33.48 -2.44
N VAL A 36 -11.20 32.73 -1.95
CA VAL A 36 -12.17 33.18 -0.93
C VAL A 36 -12.33 32.09 0.13
N GLY A 37 -12.41 32.53 1.39
CA GLY A 37 -12.62 31.69 2.55
C GLY A 37 -11.47 30.72 2.78
N ARG A 38 -11.82 29.53 3.26
CA ARG A 38 -10.86 28.49 3.69
C ARG A 38 -10.10 27.85 2.53
N ASN A 39 -10.58 27.99 1.30
CA ASN A 39 -9.89 27.46 0.11
C ASN A 39 -8.65 28.30 -0.25
N THR A 40 -8.44 29.44 0.42
CA THR A 40 -7.24 30.25 0.26
C THR A 40 -6.04 29.54 0.90
N LEU A 41 -5.09 29.10 0.09
CA LEU A 41 -3.84 28.51 0.57
C LEU A 41 -2.77 29.57 0.82
N LEU A 42 -2.18 29.52 2.00
CA LEU A 42 -1.06 30.35 2.44
C LEU A 42 0.28 29.61 2.31
N ILE A 43 0.30 28.33 2.69
CA ILE A 43 1.44 27.43 2.49
C ILE A 43 0.91 26.15 1.86
N ALA A 44 1.45 25.79 0.70
CA ALA A 44 1.12 24.56 -0.01
C ALA A 44 2.37 23.69 -0.15
N GLY A 45 2.25 22.40 0.12
CA GLY A 45 3.25 21.39 -0.16
C GLY A 45 2.89 20.61 -1.42
N LEU A 46 3.89 20.10 -2.13
CA LEU A 46 3.71 19.15 -3.22
C LEU A 46 4.71 18.02 -3.04
N GLN A 47 4.20 16.80 -3.08
CA GLN A 47 5.02 15.60 -3.12
C GLN A 47 4.87 14.93 -4.49
N ALA A 48 5.92 14.98 -5.29
CA ALA A 48 5.92 14.39 -6.62
C ALA A 48 6.03 12.85 -6.55
N ARG A 49 5.69 12.18 -7.65
CA ARG A 49 5.75 10.69 -7.77
C ARG A 49 7.16 10.12 -7.59
N ASN A 50 8.19 10.92 -7.86
CA ASN A 50 9.60 10.57 -7.61
C ASN A 50 10.05 10.94 -6.19
N ASN A 51 9.10 11.23 -5.28
CA ASN A 51 9.35 11.66 -3.91
C ASN A 51 10.19 12.96 -3.80
N ALA A 52 10.10 13.85 -4.80
CA ALA A 52 10.56 15.23 -4.64
C ALA A 52 9.56 16.02 -3.80
N ARG A 53 10.06 16.86 -2.90
CA ARG A 53 9.27 17.69 -1.99
C ARG A 53 9.45 19.15 -2.37
N VAL A 54 8.35 19.85 -2.57
CA VAL A 54 8.32 21.27 -2.91
C VAL A 54 7.35 21.96 -1.96
N VAL A 55 7.70 23.13 -1.46
CA VAL A 55 6.82 23.98 -0.66
C VAL A 55 6.71 25.34 -1.32
N PHE A 56 5.48 25.82 -1.46
CA PHE A 56 5.16 27.16 -1.90
C PHE A 56 4.67 27.97 -0.70
N SER A 57 5.38 29.03 -0.36
CA SER A 57 4.97 30.00 0.67
C SER A 57 4.38 31.24 0.00
N GLY A 58 3.23 31.70 0.49
CA GLY A 58 2.57 32.91 0.03
C GLY A 58 3.19 34.22 0.54
N SER A 59 4.14 34.15 1.48
CA SER A 59 4.82 35.33 2.02
C SER A 59 6.31 35.02 2.24
N LEU A 60 7.16 35.95 1.80
CA LEU A 60 8.60 35.91 2.10
C LEU A 60 8.87 36.33 3.54
N ASP A 61 8.15 37.35 4.02
CA ASP A 61 8.27 37.88 5.39
C ASP A 61 7.95 36.82 6.45
N PHE A 62 7.19 35.78 6.10
CA PHE A 62 7.00 34.59 6.93
C PHE A 62 8.32 33.98 7.42
N PHE A 63 9.39 34.06 6.62
CA PHE A 63 10.72 33.55 6.99
C PHE A 63 11.65 34.64 7.57
N SER A 64 11.13 35.82 7.89
CA SER A 64 11.92 36.92 8.44
C SER A 64 12.13 36.82 9.95
N ASP A 65 13.29 37.25 10.42
CA ASP A 65 13.63 37.32 11.85
C ASP A 65 12.69 38.25 12.64
N ALA A 66 12.13 39.26 11.98
CA ALA A 66 11.13 40.15 12.58
C ALA A 66 9.87 39.37 13.00
N PHE A 67 9.42 38.42 12.18
CA PHE A 67 8.24 37.60 12.49
C PHE A 67 8.56 36.41 13.41
N PHE A 68 9.82 35.98 13.51
CA PHE A 68 10.24 35.00 14.51
C PHE A 68 10.28 35.56 15.94
N ASN A 69 10.63 36.84 16.10
CA ASN A 69 10.82 37.45 17.41
C ASN A 69 9.66 38.35 17.87
N SER A 70 8.63 38.56 17.04
CA SER A 70 7.52 39.45 17.40
C SER A 70 6.51 38.79 18.35
N ALA A 71 5.84 39.59 19.16
CA ALA A 71 4.69 39.16 19.95
C ALA A 71 3.41 39.28 19.09
N VAL A 72 2.49 38.32 19.21
CA VAL A 72 1.24 38.31 18.41
C VAL A 72 0.01 38.44 19.29
N GLN A 73 -0.93 39.26 18.82
CA GLN A 73 -2.25 39.44 19.43
C GLN A 73 -3.27 39.73 18.32
N LYS A 74 -4.46 39.12 18.38
CA LYS A 74 -5.53 39.40 17.41
C LYS A 74 -6.12 40.79 17.70
N ALA A 75 -6.49 41.54 16.68
CA ALA A 75 -7.10 42.87 16.84
C ALA A 75 -8.49 42.85 17.51
N ALA A 76 -9.11 41.67 17.66
CA ALA A 76 -10.39 41.52 18.35
C ALA A 76 -10.25 41.88 19.86
N PRO A 77 -11.23 42.59 20.43
CA PRO A 77 -11.19 42.97 21.84
C PRO A 77 -11.16 41.74 22.75
N GLY A 78 -10.31 41.76 23.78
CA GLY A 78 -10.17 40.65 24.75
C GLY A 78 -9.34 39.47 24.27
N SER A 79 -8.62 39.58 23.14
CA SER A 79 -7.75 38.52 22.65
C SER A 79 -6.51 38.33 23.53
N LYS A 80 -6.09 37.07 23.70
CA LYS A 80 -4.85 36.73 24.41
C LYS A 80 -3.64 37.18 23.58
N ARG A 81 -2.69 37.84 24.25
CA ARG A 81 -1.38 38.17 23.69
C ARG A 81 -0.40 37.05 23.99
N TYR A 82 0.33 36.61 22.96
CA TYR A 82 1.41 35.64 23.09
C TYR A 82 2.74 36.37 22.98
N SER A 83 3.68 36.04 23.87
CA SER A 83 5.00 36.68 23.92
C SER A 83 5.90 36.29 22.74
N GLN A 84 5.78 35.04 22.25
CA GLN A 84 6.59 34.49 21.17
C GLN A 84 5.69 33.90 20.08
N THR A 85 6.11 34.01 18.82
CA THR A 85 5.45 33.33 17.70
C THR A 85 5.92 31.88 17.56
N GLY A 86 5.03 30.96 17.21
CA GLY A 86 5.39 29.59 16.82
C GLY A 86 5.94 29.49 15.39
N ASN A 87 6.27 30.63 14.77
CA ASN A 87 6.61 30.70 13.35
C ASN A 87 7.98 30.05 13.07
N TYR A 88 8.95 30.27 13.96
CA TYR A 88 10.28 29.68 13.84
C TYR A 88 10.25 28.14 13.82
N GLU A 89 9.50 27.52 14.73
CA GLU A 89 9.36 26.06 14.81
C GLU A 89 8.73 25.50 13.53
N LEU A 90 7.70 26.16 13.00
CA LEU A 90 7.05 25.76 11.75
C LEU A 90 8.00 25.89 10.55
N ALA A 91 8.76 26.98 10.46
CA ALA A 91 9.74 27.18 9.40
C ALA A 91 10.85 26.12 9.41
N VAL A 92 11.33 25.74 10.61
CA VAL A 92 12.31 24.65 10.78
C VAL A 92 11.71 23.30 10.40
N ALA A 93 10.47 23.00 10.81
CA ALA A 93 9.81 21.74 10.44
C ALA A 93 9.61 21.64 8.92
N LEU A 94 9.21 22.74 8.27
CA LEU A 94 9.09 22.81 6.80
C LEU A 94 10.44 22.58 6.11
N SER A 95 11.52 23.18 6.60
CA SER A 95 12.84 23.02 5.98
C SER A 95 13.34 21.58 6.11
N ARG A 96 13.24 20.97 7.30
CA ARG A 96 13.60 19.56 7.52
C ARG A 96 12.79 18.61 6.65
N TRP A 97 11.49 18.89 6.47
CA TRP A 97 10.66 18.10 5.59
C TRP A 97 11.09 18.26 4.12
N VAL A 98 11.27 19.48 3.61
CA VAL A 98 11.68 19.71 2.22
C VAL A 98 13.04 19.08 1.91
N PHE A 99 14.03 19.23 2.80
CA PHE A 99 15.39 18.72 2.63
C PHE A 99 15.55 17.22 2.94
N LYS A 100 14.45 16.51 3.17
CA LYS A 100 14.44 15.06 3.43
C LYS A 100 15.21 14.65 4.69
N GLU A 101 15.23 15.48 5.72
CA GLU A 101 15.78 15.10 7.03
C GLU A 101 14.76 14.32 7.87
N GLU A 102 13.47 14.64 7.72
CA GLU A 102 12.36 13.98 8.41
C GLU A 102 11.44 13.23 7.42
N GLY A 103 10.72 12.20 7.87
CA GLY A 103 9.73 11.47 7.05
C GLY A 103 10.32 10.56 5.96
N LEU A 104 11.58 10.11 6.11
CA LEU A 104 12.21 9.10 5.26
C LEU A 104 12.08 7.69 5.89
N PRO A 105 11.14 6.85 5.43
CA PRO A 105 11.15 5.43 5.76
C PRO A 105 12.21 4.67 4.95
N VAL A 106 12.79 3.64 5.56
CA VAL A 106 13.70 2.70 4.91
C VAL A 106 12.90 1.75 4.01
N SER A 107 13.41 1.49 2.81
CA SER A 107 12.73 0.67 1.78
C SER A 107 12.37 -0.74 2.28
N PRO A 108 11.15 -1.23 2.03
CA PRO A 108 10.75 -2.58 2.42
C PRO A 108 11.41 -3.64 1.52
N GLN A 109 12.17 -4.55 2.13
CA GLN A 109 12.72 -5.74 1.47
C GLN A 109 11.87 -6.96 1.82
N CYS A 110 11.39 -7.68 0.80
CA CYS A 110 10.62 -8.90 0.96
C CYS A 110 11.49 -10.12 0.67
N HIS A 111 11.81 -10.91 1.70
CA HIS A 111 12.46 -12.21 1.58
C HIS A 111 11.71 -13.23 2.46
N PRO A 112 11.59 -14.51 2.04
CA PRO A 112 11.10 -15.57 2.92
C PRO A 112 12.16 -15.85 3.99
N VAL A 113 12.03 -15.21 5.16
CA VAL A 113 13.00 -15.31 6.28
C VAL A 113 12.21 -15.41 7.60
N PRO A 114 12.68 -16.22 8.58
CA PRO A 114 12.09 -16.23 9.90
C PRO A 114 12.27 -14.88 10.63
N SER A 115 11.28 -14.59 11.49
CA SER A 115 11.14 -13.34 12.23
C SER A 115 12.39 -13.02 13.06
N SER A 116 13.08 -11.96 12.67
CA SER A 116 14.06 -11.25 13.50
C SER A 116 13.53 -9.83 13.71
N GLY A 117 13.72 -9.30 14.92
CA GLY A 117 13.19 -8.00 15.33
C GLY A 117 13.55 -6.89 14.35
N GLY A 118 12.55 -6.11 13.94
CA GLY A 118 12.71 -4.99 13.00
C GLY A 118 12.20 -5.23 11.57
N LYS A 119 11.65 -6.41 11.25
CA LYS A 119 11.04 -6.71 9.94
C LYS A 119 9.54 -6.93 10.05
N TYR A 120 8.78 -6.40 9.09
CA TYR A 120 7.35 -6.71 8.95
C TYR A 120 7.19 -8.04 8.22
N SER A 121 6.60 -9.04 8.88
CA SER A 121 6.38 -10.38 8.31
C SER A 121 4.92 -10.78 8.44
N VAL A 122 4.38 -11.39 7.38
CA VAL A 122 3.04 -12.01 7.38
C VAL A 122 3.14 -13.42 6.80
N GLN A 123 2.43 -14.37 7.39
CA GLN A 123 2.30 -15.73 6.89
C GLN A 123 0.86 -15.95 6.44
N PHE A 124 0.65 -16.38 5.20
CA PHE A 124 -0.67 -16.65 4.65
C PHE A 124 -0.60 -17.81 3.67
N LYS A 125 -1.74 -18.46 3.44
CA LYS A 125 -1.88 -19.54 2.46
C LYS A 125 -2.14 -18.93 1.07
N LEU A 126 -1.49 -19.48 0.05
CA LEU A 126 -1.73 -19.09 -1.34
C LEU A 126 -3.16 -19.48 -1.78
N PRO A 127 -3.78 -18.72 -2.70
CA PRO A 127 -5.05 -19.09 -3.31
C PRO A 127 -4.89 -20.34 -4.19
N ASP A 128 -6.00 -21.04 -4.44
CA ASP A 128 -6.01 -22.26 -5.25
C ASP A 128 -5.84 -22.00 -6.76
N VAL A 129 -5.99 -20.74 -7.20
CA VAL A 129 -5.79 -20.35 -8.60
C VAL A 129 -4.30 -20.28 -8.92
N TYR A 130 -3.86 -21.00 -9.96
CA TYR A 130 -2.49 -20.97 -10.47
C TYR A 130 -2.28 -19.77 -11.41
N GLY A 131 -1.04 -19.31 -11.53
CA GLY A 131 -0.69 -18.18 -12.39
C GLY A 131 0.48 -17.36 -11.87
N VAL A 132 0.60 -16.14 -12.38
CA VAL A 132 1.64 -15.19 -11.97
C VAL A 132 1.03 -14.16 -11.04
N PHE A 133 1.50 -14.14 -9.80
CA PHE A 133 1.06 -13.21 -8.77
C PHE A 133 2.12 -12.15 -8.50
N GLN A 134 1.69 -11.03 -7.90
CA GLN A 134 2.59 -10.00 -7.43
C GLN A 134 2.31 -9.71 -5.96
N PHE A 135 3.34 -9.72 -5.13
CA PHE A 135 3.27 -9.14 -3.80
C PHE A 135 3.57 -7.65 -3.92
N LYS A 136 2.54 -6.83 -3.72
CA LYS A 136 2.64 -5.38 -3.80
C LYS A 136 2.55 -4.79 -2.40
N VAL A 137 3.58 -4.05 -1.99
CA VAL A 137 3.60 -3.22 -0.78
C VAL A 137 3.54 -1.77 -1.24
N ASP A 138 2.43 -1.11 -0.89
CA ASP A 138 2.14 0.28 -1.27
C ASP A 138 1.86 1.08 0.00
N TYR A 139 2.87 1.81 0.47
CA TYR A 139 2.77 2.63 1.67
C TYR A 139 2.68 4.10 1.26
N ASN A 140 1.44 4.57 1.14
CA ASN A 140 1.12 5.97 0.92
C ASN A 140 0.52 6.57 2.19
N ARG A 141 1.28 7.47 2.83
CA ARG A 141 0.87 8.22 4.02
C ARG A 141 1.28 9.67 3.88
N LEU A 142 0.40 10.58 4.29
CA LEU A 142 0.62 12.01 4.23
C LEU A 142 1.90 12.39 5.00
N GLY A 143 2.79 13.17 4.36
CA GLY A 143 4.04 13.62 4.96
C GLY A 143 5.21 12.62 4.92
N TYR A 144 4.94 11.35 4.60
CA TYR A 144 5.97 10.32 4.41
C TYR A 144 6.28 10.08 2.94
N THR A 145 7.49 9.58 2.67
CA THR A 145 7.89 9.15 1.33
C THR A 145 7.00 7.99 0.87
N HIS A 146 6.52 8.05 -0.37
CA HIS A 146 5.73 6.97 -0.96
C HIS A 146 6.65 5.78 -1.24
N LEU A 147 6.36 4.65 -0.61
CA LEU A 147 7.09 3.41 -0.82
C LEU A 147 6.26 2.45 -1.66
N TYR A 148 6.84 2.01 -2.77
CA TYR A 148 6.24 1.06 -3.68
C TYR A 148 7.24 -0.07 -3.95
N SER A 149 6.87 -1.29 -3.61
CA SER A 149 7.64 -2.50 -3.90
C SER A 149 6.71 -3.56 -4.47
N SER A 150 7.07 -4.12 -5.62
CA SER A 150 6.33 -5.20 -6.27
C SER A 150 7.27 -6.36 -6.60
N THR A 151 7.02 -7.52 -6.02
CA THR A 151 7.76 -8.74 -6.31
C THR A 151 6.86 -9.73 -7.01
N GLN A 152 7.20 -10.10 -8.24
CA GLN A 152 6.45 -11.07 -9.02
C GLN A 152 6.85 -12.50 -8.67
N VAL A 153 5.88 -13.37 -8.44
CA VAL A 153 6.07 -14.78 -8.08
C VAL A 153 5.09 -15.65 -8.87
N SER A 154 5.60 -16.73 -9.47
CA SER A 154 4.79 -17.70 -10.19
C SER A 154 4.30 -18.81 -9.25
N VAL A 155 2.98 -19.03 -9.21
CA VAL A 155 2.34 -20.13 -8.50
C VAL A 155 2.00 -21.21 -9.52
N ARG A 156 2.64 -22.37 -9.35
CA ARG A 156 2.48 -23.55 -10.19
C ARG A 156 1.46 -24.52 -9.60
N PRO A 157 0.70 -25.24 -10.42
CA PRO A 157 -0.16 -26.32 -9.95
C PRO A 157 0.66 -27.49 -9.39
N LEU A 158 -0.04 -28.39 -8.70
CA LEU A 158 0.54 -29.63 -8.19
C LEU A 158 1.05 -30.50 -9.33
N GLN A 159 2.21 -31.12 -9.12
CA GLN A 159 2.74 -32.15 -10.01
C GLN A 159 1.98 -33.47 -9.81
N HIS A 160 1.98 -34.32 -10.84
CA HIS A 160 1.41 -35.68 -10.76
C HIS A 160 1.97 -36.52 -9.59
N THR A 161 3.23 -36.28 -9.18
CA THR A 161 3.88 -36.95 -8.04
C THR A 161 3.46 -36.42 -6.67
N GLN A 162 2.77 -35.27 -6.62
CA GLN A 162 2.43 -34.56 -5.39
C GLN A 162 0.98 -34.82 -4.94
N TYR A 163 0.17 -35.52 -5.74
CA TYR A 163 -1.15 -35.96 -5.32
C TYR A 163 -1.05 -37.05 -4.26
N GLU A 164 -2.04 -37.08 -3.37
CA GLU A 164 -2.17 -38.14 -2.38
C GLU A 164 -2.31 -39.51 -3.05
N ARG A 165 -1.62 -40.52 -2.50
CA ARG A 165 -1.64 -41.91 -2.98
C ARG A 165 -2.20 -42.79 -1.87
N PHE A 166 -2.87 -43.87 -2.26
CA PHE A 166 -3.48 -44.86 -1.35
C PHE A 166 -4.57 -44.25 -0.45
N ILE A 167 -5.54 -43.60 -1.09
CA ILE A 167 -6.68 -42.99 -0.40
C ILE A 167 -7.58 -44.12 0.16
N PRO A 168 -7.96 -44.10 1.45
CA PRO A 168 -8.76 -45.17 2.06
C PRO A 168 -10.11 -45.41 1.37
N SER A 169 -10.73 -44.36 0.83
CA SER A 169 -11.99 -44.45 0.09
C SER A 169 -11.86 -45.24 -1.23
N ALA A 170 -10.64 -45.40 -1.75
CA ALA A 170 -10.37 -46.07 -3.02
C ALA A 170 -9.95 -47.55 -2.88
N TYR A 171 -9.92 -48.12 -1.66
CA TYR A 171 -9.55 -49.52 -1.44
C TYR A 171 -10.34 -50.55 -2.26
N PRO A 172 -11.66 -50.42 -2.48
CA PRO A 172 -12.41 -51.36 -3.31
C PRO A 172 -11.87 -51.46 -4.75
N TYR A 173 -11.41 -50.34 -5.32
CA TYR A 173 -10.85 -50.32 -6.67
C TYR A 173 -9.47 -50.99 -6.73
N TYR A 174 -8.62 -50.74 -5.72
CA TYR A 174 -7.32 -51.39 -5.64
C TYR A 174 -7.47 -52.91 -5.50
N ALA A 175 -8.33 -53.38 -4.60
CA ALA A 175 -8.59 -54.80 -4.40
C ALA A 175 -9.18 -55.46 -5.66
N GLY A 176 -10.09 -54.77 -6.37
CA GLY A 176 -10.67 -55.26 -7.62
C GLY A 176 -9.63 -55.50 -8.72
N ALA A 177 -8.70 -54.57 -8.93
CA ALA A 177 -7.63 -54.73 -9.92
C ALA A 177 -6.75 -55.96 -9.63
N PHE A 178 -6.35 -56.14 -8.37
CA PHE A 178 -5.59 -57.33 -7.95
C PHE A 178 -6.41 -58.62 -8.07
N SER A 179 -7.70 -58.59 -7.76
CA SER A 179 -8.61 -59.72 -7.92
C SER A 179 -8.70 -60.18 -9.38
N MET A 180 -8.80 -59.25 -10.33
CA MET A 180 -8.84 -59.58 -11.76
C MET A 180 -7.53 -60.18 -12.28
N MET A 181 -6.38 -59.66 -11.83
CA MET A 181 -5.07 -60.24 -12.17
C MET A 181 -4.94 -61.67 -11.66
N LEU A 182 -5.37 -61.92 -10.42
CA LEU A 182 -5.37 -63.26 -9.82
C LEU A 182 -6.35 -64.20 -10.53
N GLY A 183 -7.54 -63.70 -10.86
CA GLY A 183 -8.56 -64.44 -11.62
C GLY A 183 -8.07 -64.88 -13.00
N LEU A 184 -7.44 -63.97 -13.76
CA LEU A 184 -6.83 -64.31 -15.05
C LEU A 184 -5.74 -65.38 -14.91
N PHE A 185 -4.88 -65.25 -13.89
CA PHE A 185 -3.82 -66.20 -13.63
C PHE A 185 -4.36 -67.60 -13.34
N MET A 186 -5.35 -67.71 -12.45
CA MET A 186 -6.01 -68.97 -12.13
C MET A 186 -6.77 -69.55 -13.33
N PHE A 187 -7.49 -68.70 -14.08
CA PHE A 187 -8.17 -69.10 -15.30
C PHE A 187 -7.20 -69.68 -16.32
N SER A 188 -6.05 -69.04 -16.54
CA SER A 188 -5.02 -69.54 -17.47
C SER A 188 -4.50 -70.92 -17.07
N ILE A 189 -4.28 -71.19 -15.79
CA ILE A 189 -3.80 -72.50 -15.32
C ILE A 189 -4.86 -73.57 -15.54
N VAL A 190 -6.10 -73.28 -15.10
CA VAL A 190 -7.23 -74.22 -15.20
C VAL A 190 -7.58 -74.50 -16.65
N PHE A 191 -7.62 -73.47 -17.51
CA PHE A 191 -7.93 -73.61 -18.92
C PHE A 191 -6.88 -74.44 -19.66
N LEU A 192 -5.58 -74.20 -19.40
CA LEU A 192 -4.51 -74.93 -20.08
C LEU A 192 -4.37 -76.39 -19.62
N HIS A 193 -4.69 -76.70 -18.37
CA HIS A 193 -4.62 -78.04 -17.81
C HIS A 193 -5.99 -78.72 -17.71
N MET A 194 -7.02 -78.19 -18.38
CA MET A 194 -8.35 -78.79 -18.34
C MET A 194 -8.37 -80.04 -19.23
N LYS A 195 -8.67 -81.19 -18.63
CA LYS A 195 -8.92 -82.44 -19.36
C LYS A 195 -10.43 -82.58 -19.60
N GLU A 196 -10.84 -82.72 -20.85
CA GLU A 196 -12.25 -82.97 -21.17
C GLU A 196 -12.70 -84.30 -20.57
N LYS A 197 -13.90 -84.31 -19.99
CA LYS A 197 -14.59 -85.55 -19.61
C LYS A 197 -15.26 -86.10 -20.86
N GLU A 198 -14.93 -87.34 -21.22
CA GLU A 198 -15.65 -88.05 -22.27
C GLU A 198 -17.14 -88.15 -21.91
N LYS A 199 -17.99 -87.86 -22.90
CA LYS A 199 -19.43 -87.86 -22.77
C LYS A 199 -19.89 -89.32 -22.80
N SER A 200 -20.38 -89.83 -21.68
CA SER A 200 -21.05 -91.14 -21.64
C SER A 200 -22.47 -90.96 -22.20
N ASP A 201 -22.70 -91.49 -23.40
CA ASP A 201 -24.04 -91.68 -24.00
C ASP A 201 -24.90 -92.66 -23.20
#